data_AF-A0A1B8RZK2-F1
#
_entry.id   AF-A0A1B8RZK2-F1
#
_cell.length_a   1.000
_cell.length_b   1.000
_cell.length_c   1.000
_cell.angle_alpha   90.00
_cell.angle_beta   90.00
_cell.angle_gamma   90.00
#
_symmetry.space_group_name_H-M   'P 1'
#
loop_
_entity.id
_entity.type
_entity.pdbx_description
1 polymer ?
#
loop_
_entity_poly.entity_id
_entity_poly.type
_entity_poly.pdbx_seq_one_letter_code
_entity_poly.pdbx_strand_id
1 'polypeptide(L)'
;MKSLLAPLMMLAAAALAGCASAPSATRNNVEELALALQSMDPQVDPAEARRAAEIAYSYSTQLAEQYDVTTSPIIHNTLVNSGVKERGVCVHYAEDMQARLNQENFRTLSMLRAIAEPKSDFRIDHSTAVIAAKGDGIYEGIVLDPWRYGGKLYWSATTEDPRYDWEPRLKVLRRKYERKMAKEAAAG
;
A
#
# COMPACT_ATOMS: atom_id res chain seq x y z
N MET A 1 -40.05 -44.65 42.75
CA MET A 1 -39.83 -43.37 43.45
C MET A 1 -38.37 -42.98 43.29
N LYS A 2 -38.07 -42.04 42.39
CA LYS A 2 -36.82 -41.27 42.36
C LYS A 2 -37.09 -40.02 41.53
N SER A 3 -36.66 -38.92 42.11
CA SER A 3 -37.20 -37.58 41.99
C SER A 3 -36.93 -36.89 40.66
N LEU A 4 -37.89 -36.04 40.31
CA LEU A 4 -37.85 -34.99 39.31
C LEU A 4 -36.76 -33.96 39.64
N LEU A 5 -36.21 -33.32 38.59
CA LEU A 5 -36.04 -31.86 38.41
C LEU A 5 -34.82 -31.55 37.54
N ALA A 6 -35.07 -31.42 36.24
CA ALA A 6 -34.46 -30.38 35.40
C ALA A 6 -35.56 -29.31 35.17
N PRO A 7 -35.31 -28.06 34.74
CA PRO A 7 -34.12 -27.59 34.01
C PRO A 7 -33.72 -26.13 34.34
N LEU A 8 -32.97 -25.50 33.42
CA LEU A 8 -32.82 -24.06 33.17
C LEU A 8 -31.48 -23.44 33.58
N MET A 9 -30.47 -23.66 32.73
CA MET A 9 -29.46 -22.62 32.46
C MET A 9 -29.68 -22.13 31.03
N MET A 10 -30.31 -20.96 30.91
CA MET A 10 -30.19 -20.12 29.72
C MET A 10 -28.72 -19.73 29.57
N LEU A 11 -28.07 -20.16 28.50
CA LEU A 11 -26.87 -19.50 27.99
C LEU A 11 -27.28 -18.74 26.73
N ALA A 12 -27.51 -17.45 26.89
CA ALA A 12 -27.72 -16.53 25.78
C ALA A 12 -26.40 -16.38 25.02
N ALA A 13 -26.27 -17.04 23.87
CA ALA A 13 -25.21 -16.76 22.93
C ALA A 13 -25.57 -15.47 22.17
N ALA A 14 -25.07 -14.33 22.66
CA ALA A 14 -25.12 -13.08 21.93
C ALA A 14 -24.20 -13.18 20.70
N ALA A 15 -24.80 -13.30 19.52
CA ALA A 15 -24.11 -13.16 18.25
C ALA A 15 -23.69 -11.70 18.06
N LEU A 16 -22.43 -11.39 18.37
CA LEU A 16 -21.78 -10.16 17.90
C LEU A 16 -21.34 -10.38 16.45
N ALA A 17 -22.30 -10.33 15.52
CA ALA A 17 -22.00 -10.05 14.12
C ALA A 17 -21.68 -8.55 14.00
N GLY A 18 -20.50 -8.16 14.46
CA GLY A 18 -19.94 -6.86 14.17
C GLY A 18 -19.56 -6.86 12.70
N CYS A 19 -20.34 -6.18 11.86
CA CYS A 19 -19.85 -5.72 10.56
C CYS A 19 -18.70 -4.75 10.86
N ALA A 20 -17.48 -5.28 10.95
CA ALA A 20 -16.29 -4.45 10.92
C ALA A 20 -16.19 -3.89 9.50
N SER A 21 -16.89 -2.80 9.25
CA SER A 21 -16.69 -2.00 8.04
C SER A 21 -15.23 -1.55 8.09
N ALA A 22 -14.42 -2.07 7.18
CA ALA A 22 -13.03 -1.65 7.08
C ALA A 22 -12.97 -0.13 6.92
N PRO A 23 -11.91 0.53 7.41
CA PRO A 23 -11.78 1.98 7.33
C PRO A 23 -11.88 2.42 5.87
N SER A 24 -13.04 2.97 5.52
CA SER A 24 -13.30 3.57 4.22
C SER A 24 -12.77 5.00 4.25
N ALA A 25 -12.14 5.43 3.16
CA ALA A 25 -11.70 6.80 3.05
C ALA A 25 -12.88 7.76 3.20
N THR A 26 -12.66 8.88 3.89
CA THR A 26 -13.65 9.96 3.92
C THR A 26 -13.74 10.58 2.53
N ARG A 27 -14.89 11.15 2.16
CA ARG A 27 -15.04 11.88 0.89
C ARG A 27 -13.96 12.95 0.73
N ASN A 28 -13.64 13.66 1.82
CA ASN A 28 -12.60 14.69 1.85
C ASN A 28 -11.21 14.15 1.44
N ASN A 29 -10.80 12.99 1.97
CA ASN A 29 -9.50 12.41 1.63
C ASN A 29 -9.38 12.09 0.13
N VAL A 30 -10.46 11.58 -0.47
CA VAL A 30 -10.50 11.30 -1.92
C VAL A 30 -10.47 12.60 -2.72
N GLU A 31 -11.18 13.63 -2.27
CA GLU A 31 -11.16 14.97 -2.91
C GLU A 31 -9.76 15.58 -2.86
N GLU A 32 -9.08 15.52 -1.72
CA GLU A 32 -7.72 16.03 -1.56
C GLU A 32 -6.72 15.34 -2.49
N LEU A 33 -6.72 14.01 -2.55
CA LEU A 33 -5.84 13.28 -3.47
C LEU A 33 -6.19 13.56 -4.94
N ALA A 34 -7.48 13.63 -5.28
CA ALA A 34 -7.91 13.95 -6.65
C ALA A 34 -7.43 15.34 -7.08
N LEU A 35 -7.55 16.34 -6.22
CA LEU A 35 -7.05 17.69 -6.47
C LEU A 35 -5.53 17.71 -6.60
N ALA A 36 -4.81 17.00 -5.74
CA ALA A 36 -3.36 16.90 -5.82
C ALA A 36 -2.92 16.28 -7.15
N LEU A 37 -3.57 15.20 -7.59
CA LEU A 37 -3.31 14.55 -8.88
C LEU A 37 -3.62 15.49 -10.06
N GLN A 38 -4.76 16.18 -10.02
CA GLN A 38 -5.13 17.15 -11.05
C GLN A 38 -4.12 18.31 -11.12
N SER A 39 -3.57 18.73 -10.00
CA SER A 39 -2.63 19.85 -9.93
C SER A 39 -1.22 19.54 -10.45
N MET A 40 -0.90 18.27 -10.73
CA MET A 40 0.43 17.88 -11.24
C MET A 40 0.72 18.49 -12.62
N ASP A 41 -0.27 18.47 -13.53
CA ASP A 41 -0.14 19.03 -14.88
C ASP A 41 -1.52 19.50 -15.41
N PRO A 42 -1.60 20.64 -16.13
CA PRO A 42 -2.86 21.16 -16.67
C PRO A 42 -3.61 20.22 -17.62
N GLN A 43 -2.94 19.23 -18.20
CA GLN A 43 -3.53 18.22 -19.09
C GLN A 43 -4.12 17.02 -18.33
N VAL A 44 -3.92 16.91 -17.01
CA VAL A 44 -4.55 15.84 -16.22
C VAL A 44 -6.07 16.01 -16.25
N ASP A 45 -6.77 14.99 -16.74
CA ASP A 45 -8.23 14.96 -16.75
C ASP A 45 -8.74 14.88 -15.30
N PRO A 46 -9.55 15.86 -14.82
CA PRO A 46 -10.09 15.84 -13.46
C PRO A 46 -10.89 14.57 -13.13
N ALA A 47 -11.55 13.96 -14.13
CA ALA A 47 -12.28 12.72 -13.96
C ALA A 47 -11.33 11.52 -13.81
N GLU A 48 -10.19 11.50 -14.51
CA GLU A 48 -9.15 10.48 -14.30
C GLU A 48 -8.52 10.61 -12.91
N ALA A 49 -8.16 11.83 -12.51
CA ALA A 49 -7.62 12.11 -11.18
C ALA A 49 -8.56 11.64 -10.06
N ARG A 50 -9.86 11.94 -10.19
CA ARG A 50 -10.88 11.49 -9.24
C ARG A 50 -10.99 9.97 -9.17
N ARG A 51 -11.09 9.29 -10.32
CA ARG A 51 -11.16 7.81 -10.37
C ARG A 51 -9.92 7.17 -9.78
N ALA A 52 -8.73 7.68 -10.09
CA ALA A 52 -7.47 7.19 -9.55
C ALA A 52 -7.42 7.32 -8.02
N ALA A 53 -7.87 8.45 -7.47
CA ALA A 53 -7.96 8.66 -6.03
C ALA A 53 -8.95 7.69 -5.35
N GLU A 54 -10.12 7.49 -5.93
CA GLU A 54 -11.13 6.55 -5.43
C GLU A 54 -10.61 5.10 -5.40
N ILE A 55 -9.91 4.69 -6.47
CA ILE A 55 -9.29 3.36 -6.56
C ILE A 55 -8.16 3.24 -5.55
N ALA A 56 -7.27 4.23 -5.45
CA ALA A 56 -6.14 4.17 -4.52
C ALA A 56 -6.61 3.96 -3.07
N TYR A 57 -7.66 4.67 -2.65
CA TYR A 57 -8.21 4.52 -1.31
C TYR A 57 -8.97 3.20 -1.11
N SER A 58 -9.90 2.86 -2.00
CA SER A 58 -10.70 1.64 -1.86
C SER A 58 -9.84 0.38 -1.95
N TYR A 59 -8.90 0.36 -2.90
CA TYR A 59 -8.02 -0.78 -3.12
C TYR A 59 -6.96 -0.92 -2.02
N SER A 60 -6.52 0.17 -1.40
CA SER A 60 -5.66 0.13 -0.20
C SER A 60 -6.30 -0.69 0.91
N THR A 61 -7.57 -0.42 1.20
CA THR A 61 -8.35 -1.15 2.21
C THR A 61 -8.57 -2.61 1.79
N GLN A 62 -8.97 -2.83 0.53
CA GLN A 62 -9.16 -4.18 -0.02
C GLN A 62 -7.90 -5.04 0.06
N LEU A 63 -6.72 -4.49 -0.24
CA LEU A 63 -5.45 -5.23 -0.14
C LEU A 63 -5.16 -5.66 1.30
N ALA A 64 -5.42 -4.80 2.29
CA ALA A 64 -5.20 -5.16 3.68
C ALA A 64 -6.14 -6.27 4.16
N GLU A 65 -7.39 -6.29 3.69
CA GLU A 65 -8.32 -7.39 3.92
C GLU A 65 -7.82 -8.68 3.25
N GLN A 66 -7.42 -8.61 1.97
CA GLN A 66 -6.93 -9.77 1.22
C GLN A 66 -5.66 -10.38 1.80
N TYR A 67 -4.79 -9.56 2.37
CA TYR A 67 -3.56 -10.00 3.02
C TYR A 67 -3.75 -10.37 4.49
N ASP A 68 -4.96 -10.25 5.02
CA ASP A 68 -5.30 -10.45 6.43
C ASP A 68 -4.35 -9.70 7.38
N VAL A 69 -4.18 -8.40 7.11
CA VAL A 69 -3.34 -7.50 7.92
C VAL A 69 -4.06 -7.15 9.22
N THR A 70 -3.62 -7.79 10.30
CA THR A 70 -4.18 -7.62 11.66
C THR A 70 -3.16 -7.06 12.65
N THR A 71 -1.95 -6.73 12.17
CA THR A 71 -0.83 -6.29 13.00
C THR A 71 -0.15 -5.04 12.43
N SER A 72 0.83 -4.49 13.15
CA SER A 72 1.64 -3.40 12.60
C SER A 72 2.41 -3.87 11.34
N PRO A 73 2.72 -2.99 10.37
CA PRO A 73 3.37 -3.38 9.13
C PRO A 73 4.69 -4.15 9.31
N ILE A 74 5.47 -3.82 10.35
CA ILE A 74 6.73 -4.52 10.65
C ILE A 74 6.46 -5.93 11.18
N ILE A 75 5.46 -6.10 12.06
CA ILE A 75 5.06 -7.43 12.56
C ILE A 75 4.49 -8.27 11.41
N HIS A 76 3.65 -7.67 10.55
CA HIS A 76 3.10 -8.34 9.37
C HIS A 76 4.21 -8.83 8.43
N ASN A 77 5.22 -8.00 8.18
CA ASN A 77 6.38 -8.41 7.38
C ASN A 77 7.09 -9.64 7.97
N THR A 78 7.25 -9.72 9.30
CA THR A 78 7.81 -10.91 9.96
C THR A 78 6.95 -12.14 9.73
N LEU A 79 5.62 -12.01 9.81
CA LEU A 79 4.68 -13.12 9.55
C LEU A 79 4.74 -13.59 8.10
N VAL A 80 4.94 -12.68 7.13
CA VAL A 80 5.14 -13.05 5.73
C VAL A 80 6.48 -13.76 5.54
N ASN A 81 7.55 -13.20 6.07
CA ASN A 81 8.90 -13.77 5.93
C ASN A 81 9.07 -15.12 6.63
N SER A 82 8.26 -15.41 7.67
CA SER A 82 8.23 -16.73 8.33
C SER A 82 7.29 -17.73 7.65
N GLY A 83 6.53 -17.32 6.63
CA GLY A 83 5.58 -18.17 5.91
C GLY A 83 4.21 -18.34 6.61
N VAL A 84 3.93 -17.58 7.67
CA VAL A 84 2.61 -17.59 8.35
C VAL A 84 1.55 -16.85 7.51
N LYS A 85 1.97 -15.81 6.78
CA LYS A 85 1.16 -15.08 5.81
C LYS A 85 1.80 -15.18 4.44
N GLU A 86 0.98 -15.21 3.39
CA GLU A 86 1.49 -15.32 2.02
C GLU A 86 1.94 -13.97 1.44
N ARG A 87 1.22 -12.88 1.79
CA ARG A 87 1.39 -11.55 1.19
C ARG A 87 1.22 -10.42 2.21
N GLY A 88 1.46 -9.18 1.76
CA GLY A 88 1.33 -7.98 2.60
C GLY A 88 2.62 -7.29 3.02
N VAL A 89 3.77 -7.65 2.43
CA VAL A 89 4.98 -6.79 2.51
C VAL A 89 4.87 -5.62 1.53
N CYS A 90 5.68 -4.58 1.74
CA CYS A 90 5.63 -3.34 0.97
C CYS A 90 5.67 -3.52 -0.56
N VAL A 91 6.50 -4.44 -1.06
CA VAL A 91 6.59 -4.71 -2.50
C VAL A 91 5.29 -5.30 -3.07
N HIS A 92 4.58 -6.15 -2.32
CA HIS A 92 3.28 -6.69 -2.75
C HIS A 92 2.22 -5.60 -2.87
N TYR A 93 2.18 -4.67 -1.91
CA TYR A 93 1.31 -3.51 -1.98
C TYR A 93 1.62 -2.62 -3.19
N ALA A 94 2.90 -2.33 -3.43
CA ALA A 94 3.32 -1.49 -4.56
C ALA A 94 2.99 -2.13 -5.91
N GLU A 95 3.18 -3.44 -6.05
CA GLU A 95 2.90 -4.19 -7.27
C GLU A 95 1.41 -4.27 -7.55
N ASP A 96 0.62 -4.63 -6.56
CA ASP A 96 -0.80 -4.88 -6.76
C ASP A 96 -1.55 -3.56 -6.95
N MET A 97 -1.19 -2.50 -6.22
CA MET A 97 -1.73 -1.14 -6.44
C MET A 97 -1.44 -0.65 -7.86
N GLN A 98 -0.19 -0.79 -8.33
CA GLN A 98 0.18 -0.41 -9.70
C GLN A 98 -0.61 -1.23 -10.73
N ALA A 99 -0.70 -2.55 -10.53
CA ALA A 99 -1.42 -3.44 -11.43
C ALA A 99 -2.91 -3.09 -11.52
N ARG A 100 -3.56 -2.81 -10.39
CA ARG A 100 -4.96 -2.39 -10.36
C ARG A 100 -5.18 -1.07 -11.09
N LEU A 101 -4.37 -0.05 -10.82
CA LEU A 101 -4.52 1.25 -11.48
C LEU A 101 -4.26 1.18 -12.99
N ASN A 102 -3.33 0.33 -13.43
CA ASN A 102 -3.07 0.11 -14.86
C ASN A 102 -4.28 -0.44 -15.63
N GLN A 103 -5.20 -1.15 -14.97
CA GLN A 103 -6.41 -1.68 -15.61
C GLN A 103 -7.37 -0.57 -16.08
N GLU A 104 -7.24 0.64 -15.53
CA GLU A 104 -8.09 1.78 -15.89
C GLU A 104 -7.70 2.42 -17.24
N ASN A 105 -6.52 2.11 -17.78
CA ASN A 105 -6.06 2.63 -19.06
C ASN A 105 -6.12 4.16 -19.17
N PHE A 106 -5.75 4.87 -18.09
CA PHE A 106 -5.71 6.33 -18.05
C PHE A 106 -4.90 6.93 -19.22
N ARG A 107 -5.43 8.00 -19.80
CA ARG A 107 -4.84 8.72 -20.93
C ARG A 107 -3.88 9.80 -20.47
N THR A 108 -4.18 10.45 -19.35
CA THR A 108 -3.46 11.62 -18.82
C THR A 108 -2.58 11.29 -17.62
N LEU A 109 -2.66 10.06 -17.10
CA LEU A 109 -1.86 9.59 -15.96
C LEU A 109 -0.95 8.40 -16.33
N SER A 110 0.15 8.26 -15.59
CA SER A 110 1.11 7.14 -15.67
C SER A 110 1.29 6.49 -14.30
N MET A 111 1.26 5.15 -14.26
CA MET A 111 1.53 4.40 -13.03
C MET A 111 2.96 3.90 -13.01
N LEU A 112 3.74 4.38 -12.05
CA LEU A 112 5.16 4.11 -11.89
C LEU A 112 5.42 3.35 -10.58
N ARG A 113 6.70 2.98 -10.35
CA ARG A 113 7.16 2.44 -9.06
C ARG A 113 8.41 3.16 -8.57
N ALA A 114 8.44 3.42 -7.27
CA ALA A 114 9.60 3.94 -6.57
C ALA A 114 10.07 2.97 -5.48
N ILE A 115 11.36 3.01 -5.20
CA ILE A 115 11.97 2.33 -4.06
C ILE A 115 12.75 3.37 -3.25
N ALA A 116 12.60 3.34 -1.94
CA ALA A 116 13.47 4.04 -1.01
C ALA A 116 14.40 3.03 -0.35
N GLU A 117 15.71 3.24 -0.49
CA GLU A 117 16.70 2.49 0.29
C GLU A 117 16.68 2.95 1.76
N PRO A 118 17.06 2.09 2.71
CA PRO A 118 17.03 2.46 4.12
C PRO A 118 18.06 3.57 4.43
N LYS A 119 17.65 4.56 5.23
CA LYS A 119 18.54 5.63 5.73
C LYS A 119 19.55 5.15 6.78
N SER A 120 19.39 3.93 7.31
CA SER A 120 20.28 3.30 8.28
C SER A 120 20.18 1.78 8.20
N ASP A 121 21.23 1.08 8.63
CA ASP A 121 21.32 -0.40 8.55
C ASP A 121 20.20 -1.15 9.30
N PHE A 122 19.49 -0.48 10.21
CA PHE A 122 18.38 -1.05 10.98
C PHE A 122 17.00 -0.90 10.30
N ARG A 123 16.94 -0.27 9.13
CA ARG A 123 15.70 -0.10 8.35
C ARG A 123 15.71 -1.00 7.13
N ILE A 124 14.51 -1.28 6.62
CA ILE A 124 14.31 -2.04 5.40
C ILE A 124 14.10 -1.10 4.22
N ASP A 125 14.37 -1.60 3.02
CA ASP A 125 13.89 -0.97 1.80
C ASP A 125 12.38 -0.82 1.83
N HIS A 126 11.89 0.23 1.18
CA HIS A 126 10.46 0.44 1.00
C HIS A 126 10.11 0.59 -0.48
N SER A 127 8.99 0.00 -0.88
CA SER A 127 8.48 0.03 -2.26
C SER A 127 7.10 0.65 -2.27
N THR A 128 6.80 1.43 -3.31
CA THR A 128 5.51 2.09 -3.46
C THR A 128 5.11 2.23 -4.94
N ALA A 129 3.81 2.34 -5.19
CA ALA A 129 3.29 2.80 -6.47
C ALA A 129 3.35 4.34 -6.51
N VAL A 130 3.47 4.90 -7.71
CA VAL A 130 3.46 6.36 -7.92
C VAL A 130 2.51 6.67 -9.07
N ILE A 131 1.69 7.71 -8.91
CA ILE A 131 0.92 8.29 -10.02
C ILE A 131 1.64 9.57 -10.45
N ALA A 132 1.91 9.69 -11.74
CA ALA A 132 2.41 10.92 -12.35
C ALA A 132 1.55 11.33 -13.54
N ALA A 133 1.71 12.55 -14.06
CA ALA A 133 1.12 12.92 -15.33
C ALA A 133 1.72 12.09 -16.49
N LYS A 134 1.07 12.11 -17.65
CA LYS A 134 1.52 11.33 -18.80
C LYS A 134 2.86 11.84 -19.31
N GLY A 135 3.88 10.98 -19.30
CA GLY A 135 5.23 11.31 -19.79
C GLY A 135 6.22 11.71 -18.69
N ASP A 136 5.74 12.00 -17.48
CA ASP A 136 6.57 12.41 -16.36
C ASP A 136 7.19 11.24 -15.60
N GLY A 137 8.18 11.58 -14.76
CA GLY A 137 8.88 10.66 -13.89
C GLY A 137 8.23 10.54 -12.51
N ILE A 138 8.89 9.80 -11.62
CA ILE A 138 8.38 9.67 -10.25
C ILE A 138 8.51 10.98 -9.46
N TYR A 139 9.48 11.84 -9.78
CA TYR A 139 9.80 13.01 -8.96
C TYR A 139 8.73 14.09 -9.08
N GLU A 140 8.00 14.10 -10.18
CA GLU A 140 6.84 14.94 -10.47
C GLU A 140 5.52 14.29 -10.01
N GLY A 141 5.58 13.05 -9.51
CA GLY A 141 4.42 12.25 -9.15
C GLY A 141 4.07 12.26 -7.66
N ILE A 142 2.98 11.58 -7.35
CA ILE A 142 2.46 11.34 -5.99
C ILE A 142 2.64 9.87 -5.62
N VAL A 143 3.28 9.61 -4.48
CA VAL A 143 3.44 8.27 -3.92
C VAL A 143 2.14 7.76 -3.34
N LEU A 144 1.85 6.47 -3.51
CA LEU A 144 0.69 5.78 -2.94
C LEU A 144 1.16 4.61 -2.08
N ASP A 145 1.23 4.84 -0.76
CA ASP A 145 1.81 3.90 0.20
C ASP A 145 0.75 3.34 1.16
N PRO A 146 0.01 2.30 0.73
CA PRO A 146 -0.99 1.62 1.56
C PRO A 146 -0.37 0.72 2.64
N TRP A 147 0.91 0.35 2.53
CA TRP A 147 1.59 -0.49 3.51
C TRP A 147 1.91 0.28 4.80
N ARG A 148 2.25 1.57 4.70
CA ARG A 148 2.76 2.41 5.81
C ARG A 148 1.93 2.33 7.08
N TYR A 149 0.62 2.23 6.93
CA TYR A 149 -0.35 2.21 8.02
C TYR A 149 -1.31 1.02 7.90
N GLY A 150 -0.82 -0.11 7.37
CA GLY A 150 -1.53 -1.38 7.38
C GLY A 150 -2.87 -1.36 6.63
N GLY A 151 -2.91 -0.75 5.44
CA GLY A 151 -4.12 -0.64 4.63
C GLY A 151 -4.76 0.73 4.62
N LYS A 152 -4.39 1.63 5.54
CA LYS A 152 -4.76 3.04 5.42
C LYS A 152 -3.79 3.73 4.46
N LEU A 153 -4.31 4.22 3.34
CA LEU A 153 -3.51 4.90 2.32
C LEU A 153 -2.80 6.12 2.90
N TYR A 154 -1.49 6.16 2.75
CA TYR A 154 -0.68 7.37 2.80
C TYR A 154 -0.36 7.83 1.38
N TRP A 155 -0.35 9.14 1.16
CA TRP A 155 0.17 9.73 -0.07
C TRP A 155 0.87 11.06 0.21
N SER A 156 1.78 11.45 -0.67
CA SER A 156 2.46 12.75 -0.70
C SER A 156 3.03 12.99 -2.09
N ALA A 157 3.42 14.23 -2.40
CA ALA A 157 4.37 14.44 -3.50
C ALA A 157 5.63 13.61 -3.23
N THR A 158 6.21 13.03 -4.29
CA THR A 158 7.34 12.09 -4.15
C THR A 158 8.56 12.75 -3.53
N THR A 159 8.78 14.04 -3.79
CA THR A 159 9.89 14.84 -3.24
C THR A 159 9.65 15.37 -1.83
N GLU A 160 8.42 15.25 -1.32
CA GLU A 160 8.01 15.83 -0.03
C GLU A 160 7.73 14.78 1.04
N ASP A 161 7.95 13.50 0.75
CA ASP A 161 7.79 12.44 1.77
C ASP A 161 8.86 12.59 2.86
N PRO A 162 8.49 12.91 4.11
CA PRO A 162 9.47 13.17 5.17
C PRO A 162 10.20 11.89 5.62
N ARG A 163 9.65 10.71 5.30
CA ARG A 163 10.16 9.42 5.81
C ARG A 163 11.11 8.74 4.83
N TYR A 164 10.93 8.93 3.53
CA TYR A 164 11.57 8.11 2.50
C TYR A 164 12.15 8.97 1.38
N ASP A 165 13.38 8.66 0.98
CA ASP A 165 14.03 9.28 -0.18
C ASP A 165 13.75 8.38 -1.40
N TRP A 166 12.66 8.68 -2.10
CA TRP A 166 12.18 7.84 -3.20
C TRP A 166 13.05 7.96 -4.45
N GLU A 167 13.40 6.83 -5.04
CA GLU A 167 14.14 6.76 -6.30
C GLU A 167 13.45 5.83 -7.32
N PRO A 168 13.68 6.03 -8.64
CA PRO A 168 13.13 5.15 -9.67
C PRO A 168 13.52 3.70 -9.40
N ARG A 169 12.53 2.79 -9.39
CA ARG A 169 12.75 1.37 -9.07
C ARG A 169 13.94 0.76 -9.80
N LEU A 170 14.03 0.98 -11.12
CA LEU A 170 15.09 0.38 -11.95
C LEU A 170 16.48 0.93 -11.60
N LYS A 171 16.59 2.18 -11.16
CA LYS A 171 17.84 2.79 -10.70
C LYS A 171 18.34 2.11 -9.42
N VAL A 172 17.43 1.93 -8.45
CA VAL A 172 17.76 1.27 -7.17
C VAL A 172 18.14 -0.20 -7.37
N LEU A 173 17.37 -0.94 -8.17
CA LEU A 173 17.64 -2.36 -8.44
C LEU A 173 18.97 -2.58 -9.16
N ARG A 174 19.31 -1.71 -10.13
CA ARG A 174 20.62 -1.77 -10.81
C ARG A 174 21.77 -1.57 -9.82
N ARG A 175 21.69 -0.52 -8.99
CA ARG A 175 22.69 -0.24 -7.97
C ARG A 175 22.86 -1.39 -6.97
N LYS A 176 21.75 -2.04 -6.58
CA LYS A 176 21.79 -3.24 -5.72
C LYS A 176 22.49 -4.42 -6.38
N TYR A 177 22.18 -4.68 -7.64
CA TYR A 177 22.81 -5.73 -8.42
C TYR A 177 24.33 -5.52 -8.51
N GLU A 178 24.78 -4.31 -8.88
CA GLU A 178 26.19 -3.95 -8.96
C GLU A 178 26.93 -4.17 -7.62
N ARG A 179 26.34 -3.74 -6.51
CA ARG A 179 26.91 -3.97 -5.16
C ARG A 179 26.99 -5.46 -4.80
N LYS A 180 26.01 -6.26 -5.22
CA LYS A 180 26.03 -7.71 -5.00
C LYS A 180 27.18 -8.35 -5.79
N MET A 181 27.30 -8.05 -7.08
CA MET A 181 28.36 -8.58 -7.93
C MET A 181 29.76 -8.21 -7.42
N ALA A 182 29.95 -6.96 -6.99
CA ALA A 182 31.22 -6.51 -6.42
C ALA A 182 31.59 -7.27 -5.13
N LYS A 183 30.61 -7.55 -4.25
CA LYS A 183 30.83 -8.35 -3.03
C LYS A 183 31.19 -9.79 -3.35
N GLU A 184 30.53 -10.41 -4.32
CA GLU A 184 30.81 -11.78 -4.76
C GLU A 184 32.22 -11.87 -5.37
N ALA A 185 32.60 -10.90 -6.20
CA ALA A 185 33.94 -10.84 -6.79
C ALA A 185 35.06 -10.62 -5.76
N ALA A 186 34.77 -9.95 -4.65
CA ALA A 186 35.73 -9.75 -3.56
C ALA A 186 35.83 -10.95 -2.60
N ALA A 187 34.86 -11.85 -2.62
CA ALA A 187 34.79 -13.02 -1.74
C ALA A 187 35.34 -14.31 -2.39
N GLY A 188 35.53 -14.31 -3.72
CA GLY A 188 36.17 -15.40 -4.47
C GLY A 188 37.64 -15.11 -4.75
#